data_AF-A0A6L2M2I0-F1
#
_entry.id   AF-A0A6L2M2I0-F1
#
_cell.length_a   1.000
_cell.length_b   1.000
_cell.length_c   1.000
_cell.angle_alpha   90.00
_cell.angle_beta   90.00
_cell.angle_gamma   90.00
#
_symmetry.space_group_name_H-M   'P 1'
#
loop_
_entity.id
_entity.type
_entity.pdbx_description
1 polymer ?
#
loop_
_entity_poly.entity_id
_entity_poly.type
_entity_poly.pdbx_seq_one_letter_code
_entity_poly.pdbx_strand_id
1 'polypeptide(L)'
;MPLAVLDTTSKFSKEASDLAAEIKTIHQKVHDRITKNNELIKYRRDKGRKHILLKPGDLVWLHMRKERFPAKRRSKLSPRSDGQFKILEKVNDNVYKINLPGNVSTSCNVADLQPYFDPEEPLPSLRTKSSDEGEDDKQAPEYPISALDLNPPKISPVDSGQNLQKWVMVQSDFLKT
;
A
#
# COMPACT_ATOMS: atom_id res chain seq x y z
N MET A 1 15.58 -7.79 67.41
CA MET A 1 14.60 -8.43 66.51
C MET A 1 15.28 -8.66 65.16
N PRO A 2 15.48 -9.90 64.68
CA PRO A 2 16.02 -10.13 63.34
C PRO A 2 14.90 -10.03 62.29
N LEU A 3 15.16 -9.34 61.18
CA LEU A 3 14.26 -9.26 60.04
C LEU A 3 14.31 -10.58 59.26
N ALA A 4 13.15 -11.21 59.04
CA ALA A 4 13.06 -12.46 58.29
C ALA A 4 13.30 -12.20 56.79
N VAL A 5 14.26 -12.91 56.21
CA VAL A 5 14.52 -12.91 54.76
C VAL A 5 13.39 -13.70 54.09
N LEU A 6 12.64 -13.05 53.21
CA LEU A 6 11.62 -13.72 52.40
C LEU A 6 12.32 -14.58 51.33
N ASP A 7 11.85 -15.81 51.19
CA ASP A 7 12.39 -16.79 50.25
C ASP A 7 12.02 -16.37 48.82
N THR A 8 12.97 -15.76 48.09
CA THR A 8 12.78 -15.36 46.68
C THR A 8 13.02 -16.53 45.73
N THR A 9 12.70 -17.76 46.14
CA THR A 9 12.82 -18.93 45.27
C THR A 9 11.88 -18.74 44.08
N SER A 10 12.45 -18.38 42.93
CA SER A 10 11.74 -18.25 41.65
C SER A 10 11.15 -19.62 41.28
N LYS A 11 9.86 -19.82 41.57
CA LYS A 11 9.15 -21.04 41.20
C LYS A 11 8.77 -20.94 39.73
N PHE A 12 9.68 -21.35 38.84
CA PHE A 12 9.37 -21.51 37.41
C PHE A 12 8.34 -22.63 37.26
N SER A 13 7.11 -22.29 36.85
CA SER A 13 6.08 -23.28 36.51
C SER A 13 6.36 -23.83 35.12
N LYS A 14 6.52 -25.16 35.00
CA LYS A 14 6.72 -25.84 33.72
C LYS A 14 5.53 -25.63 32.79
N GLU A 15 4.32 -25.71 33.33
CA GLU A 15 3.07 -25.47 32.59
C GLU A 15 3.02 -24.05 32.00
N ALA A 16 3.49 -23.05 32.76
CA ALA A 16 3.56 -21.68 32.26
C ALA A 16 4.57 -21.54 31.09
N SER A 17 5.69 -22.26 31.15
CA SER A 17 6.68 -22.30 30.07
C SER A 17 6.13 -22.97 28.81
N ASP A 18 5.41 -24.09 28.97
CA ASP A 18 4.82 -24.83 27.85
C ASP A 18 3.73 -24.02 27.15
N LEU A 19 2.86 -23.36 27.92
CA LEU A 19 1.85 -22.43 27.38
C LEU A 19 2.50 -21.26 26.64
N ALA A 20 3.58 -20.69 27.18
CA ALA A 20 4.31 -19.60 26.52
C ALA A 20 4.91 -20.07 25.18
N ALA A 21 5.44 -21.29 25.12
CA ALA A 21 5.94 -21.88 23.88
C ALA A 21 4.81 -22.09 22.87
N GLU A 22 3.67 -22.64 23.29
CA GLU A 22 2.50 -22.83 22.43
C GLU A 22 2.00 -21.50 21.86
N ILE A 23 1.84 -20.49 22.71
CA ILE A 23 1.45 -19.13 22.31
C ILE A 23 2.42 -18.58 21.25
N LYS A 24 3.73 -18.74 21.43
CA LYS A 24 4.72 -18.32 20.42
C LYS A 24 4.51 -19.03 19.08
N THR A 25 4.23 -20.34 19.10
CA THR A 25 3.96 -21.08 17.85
C THR A 25 2.69 -20.57 17.14
N ILE A 26 1.65 -20.23 17.89
CA ILE A 26 0.41 -19.68 17.34
C ILE A 26 0.70 -18.32 16.70
N HIS A 27 1.43 -17.45 17.38
CA HIS A 27 1.81 -16.13 16.84
C HIS A 27 2.60 -16.26 15.55
N GLN A 28 3.57 -17.17 15.50
CA GLN A 28 4.35 -17.41 14.28
C GLN A 28 3.44 -17.86 13.13
N LYS A 29 2.54 -18.82 13.37
CA LYS A 29 1.57 -19.30 12.36
C LYS A 29 0.66 -18.18 11.85
N VAL A 30 0.16 -17.33 12.75
CA VAL A 30 -0.68 -16.18 12.39
C VAL A 30 0.11 -15.17 11.56
N HIS A 31 1.33 -14.85 11.98
CA HIS A 31 2.23 -13.96 11.26
C HIS A 31 2.48 -14.47 9.83
N ASP A 32 2.87 -15.74 9.69
CA ASP A 32 3.14 -16.34 8.38
C ASP A 32 1.90 -16.33 7.48
N ARG A 33 0.71 -16.55 8.06
CA ARG A 33 -0.56 -16.49 7.31
C ARG A 33 -0.87 -15.08 6.83
N ILE A 34 -0.65 -14.05 7.67
CA ILE A 34 -0.87 -12.64 7.31
C ILE A 34 0.09 -12.25 6.19
N THR A 35 1.38 -12.58 6.33
CA THR A 35 2.42 -12.26 5.34
C THR A 35 2.09 -12.86 3.99
N LYS A 36 1.80 -14.17 3.94
CA LYS A 36 1.38 -14.85 2.71
C LYS A 36 0.12 -14.22 2.11
N ASN A 37 -0.88 -13.90 2.91
CA ASN A 37 -2.12 -13.30 2.39
C ASN A 37 -1.89 -11.88 1.84
N ASN A 38 -1.06 -11.08 2.51
CA ASN A 38 -0.68 -9.73 2.04
C ASN A 38 0.02 -9.80 0.68
N GLU A 39 0.92 -10.77 0.49
CA GLU A 39 1.59 -11.02 -0.79
C GLU A 39 0.59 -11.39 -1.89
N LEU A 40 -0.38 -12.26 -1.60
CA LEU A 40 -1.43 -12.63 -2.55
C LEU A 40 -2.32 -11.45 -2.92
N ILE A 41 -2.72 -10.65 -1.93
CA ILE A 41 -3.52 -9.45 -2.16
C ILE A 41 -2.73 -8.45 -3.01
N LYS A 42 -1.43 -8.27 -2.74
CA LYS A 42 -0.54 -7.41 -3.53
C LYS A 42 -0.47 -7.90 -4.98
N TYR A 43 -0.15 -9.18 -5.20
CA TYR A 43 -0.08 -9.78 -6.53
C TYR A 43 -1.38 -9.59 -7.33
N ARG A 44 -2.53 -9.91 -6.72
CA ARG A 44 -3.85 -9.74 -7.36
C ARG A 44 -4.15 -8.29 -7.71
N ARG A 45 -3.78 -7.35 -6.84
CA ARG A 45 -3.97 -5.91 -7.08
C ARG A 45 -3.03 -5.34 -8.13
N ASP A 46 -1.82 -5.89 -8.23
CA ASP A 46 -0.78 -5.37 -9.13
C ASP A 46 -0.86 -5.99 -10.54
N LYS A 47 -1.51 -7.16 -10.72
CA LYS A 47 -1.67 -7.84 -12.03
C LYS A 47 -2.17 -6.95 -13.18
N GLY A 48 -2.96 -5.91 -12.89
CA GLY A 48 -3.49 -4.97 -13.89
C GLY A 48 -2.92 -3.55 -13.82
N ARG A 49 -1.93 -3.28 -12.97
CA ARG A 49 -1.39 -1.93 -12.79
C ARG A 49 -0.27 -1.65 -13.78
N LYS A 50 -0.39 -0.54 -14.51
CA LYS A 50 0.70 -0.01 -15.32
C LYS A 50 1.68 0.73 -14.42
N HIS A 51 2.95 0.30 -14.41
CA HIS A 51 4.01 1.05 -13.74
C HIS A 51 4.34 2.29 -14.57
N ILE A 52 3.91 3.46 -14.09
CA ILE A 52 4.27 4.75 -14.67
C ILE A 52 5.46 5.29 -13.87
N LEU A 53 6.63 5.26 -14.47
CA LEU A 53 7.85 5.84 -13.91
C LEU A 53 8.04 7.22 -14.49
N LEU A 54 7.83 8.23 -13.66
CA LEU A 54 8.02 9.63 -14.03
C LEU A 54 9.36 10.10 -13.46
N LYS A 55 10.03 10.99 -14.19
CA LYS A 55 11.30 11.60 -13.77
C LYS A 55 11.09 13.07 -13.39
N PRO A 56 11.89 13.61 -12.46
CA PRO A 56 12.00 15.06 -12.28
C PRO A 56 12.33 15.71 -13.62
N GLY A 57 11.57 16.71 -14.02
CA GLY A 57 11.69 17.33 -15.34
C GLY A 57 10.53 17.07 -16.28
N ASP A 58 9.86 15.93 -16.14
CA ASP A 58 8.77 15.53 -17.03
C ASP A 58 7.55 16.44 -16.83
N LEU A 59 6.84 16.69 -17.93
CA LEU A 59 5.56 17.38 -17.93
C LEU A 59 4.43 16.37 -17.71
N VAL A 60 3.50 16.73 -16.84
CA VAL A 60 2.34 15.90 -16.50
C VAL A 60 1.08 16.74 -16.43
N TRP A 61 -0.04 16.14 -16.84
CA TRP A 61 -1.37 16.64 -16.56
C TRP A 61 -1.83 16.19 -15.18
N LEU A 62 -2.45 17.09 -14.41
CA LEU A 62 -3.05 16.76 -13.13
C LEU A 62 -4.51 16.36 -13.32
N HIS A 63 -4.87 15.13 -12.96
CA HIS A 63 -6.24 14.65 -13.04
C HIS A 63 -7.09 15.20 -11.89
N MET A 64 -8.08 16.02 -12.23
CA MET A 64 -8.92 16.73 -11.27
C MET A 64 -10.12 15.87 -10.88
N ARG A 65 -9.89 14.92 -9.98
CA ARG A 65 -10.93 14.07 -9.37
C ARG A 65 -11.89 14.89 -8.50
N LYS A 66 -13.19 14.59 -8.58
CA LYS A 66 -14.23 15.37 -7.86
C LYS A 66 -14.12 15.17 -6.35
N GLU A 67 -13.81 13.95 -5.93
CA GLU A 67 -13.66 13.52 -4.55
C GLU A 67 -12.44 14.14 -3.85
N ARG A 68 -11.38 14.48 -4.61
CA ARG A 68 -10.15 15.11 -4.10
C ARG A 68 -10.14 16.63 -4.29
N PHE A 69 -10.66 17.10 -5.42
CA PHE A 69 -10.67 18.51 -5.82
C PHE A 69 -12.09 19.04 -6.06
N PRO A 70 -12.98 19.01 -5.04
CA PRO A 70 -14.38 19.45 -5.20
C PRO A 70 -14.48 20.93 -5.56
N ALA A 71 -13.54 21.75 -5.08
CA ALA A 71 -13.49 23.19 -5.38
C ALA A 71 -13.15 23.48 -6.84
N LYS A 72 -12.30 22.65 -7.47
CA LYS A 72 -11.88 22.83 -8.87
C LYS A 72 -12.85 22.16 -9.86
N ARG A 73 -13.45 21.02 -9.50
CA ARG A 73 -14.40 20.27 -10.34
C ARG A 73 -15.85 20.43 -9.86
N ARG A 74 -16.40 21.63 -10.05
CA ARG A 74 -17.75 22.01 -9.56
C ARG A 74 -18.90 21.49 -10.45
N SER A 75 -18.64 21.20 -11.72
CA SER A 75 -19.67 20.73 -12.67
C SER A 75 -19.23 19.46 -13.40
N LYS A 76 -20.18 18.76 -14.03
CA LYS A 76 -19.85 17.58 -14.86
C LYS A 76 -19.06 17.96 -16.13
N LEU A 77 -19.31 19.17 -16.66
CA LEU A 77 -18.72 19.69 -17.89
C LEU A 77 -17.36 20.37 -17.71
N SER A 78 -16.93 20.64 -16.47
CA SER A 78 -15.59 21.21 -16.24
C SER A 78 -14.49 20.24 -16.72
N PRO A 79 -13.34 20.77 -17.22
CA PRO A 79 -12.21 19.95 -17.64
C PRO A 79 -11.84 18.88 -16.63
N ARG A 80 -11.43 17.71 -17.13
CA ARG A 80 -11.11 16.55 -16.30
C ARG A 80 -9.66 16.57 -15.80
N SER A 81 -8.80 17.30 -16.50
CA SER A 81 -7.40 17.47 -16.14
C SER A 81 -7.04 18.96 -16.23
N ASP A 82 -6.08 19.37 -15.42
CA ASP A 82 -5.54 20.72 -15.32
C ASP A 82 -4.08 20.70 -15.76
N GLY A 83 -3.64 21.77 -16.44
CA GLY A 83 -2.28 22.20 -16.79
C GLY A 83 -1.18 21.17 -17.11
N GLN A 84 -0.20 21.60 -17.90
CA GLN A 84 1.09 20.90 -17.95
C GLN A 84 1.92 21.37 -16.75
N PHE A 85 2.13 20.49 -15.78
CA PHE A 85 2.95 20.76 -14.61
C PHE A 85 4.26 20.00 -14.69
N LYS A 86 5.34 20.65 -14.26
CA LYS A 86 6.65 20.01 -14.20
C LYS A 86 6.80 19.25 -12.88
N ILE A 87 7.30 18.03 -12.95
CA ILE A 87 7.71 17.29 -11.75
C ILE A 87 9.02 17.89 -11.24
N LEU A 88 9.01 18.30 -9.98
CA LEU A 88 10.18 18.85 -9.29
C LEU A 88 11.03 17.74 -8.68
N GLU A 89 10.39 16.78 -8.02
CA GLU A 89 11.06 15.77 -7.24
C GLU A 89 10.21 14.49 -7.17
N LYS A 90 10.89 13.34 -7.14
CA LYS A 90 10.30 12.04 -6.89
C LYS A 90 10.50 11.68 -5.43
N VAL A 91 9.43 11.67 -4.64
CA VAL A 91 9.47 11.24 -3.24
C VAL A 91 9.41 9.70 -3.17
N ASN A 92 8.46 9.12 -3.92
CA ASN A 92 8.26 7.67 -4.03
C ASN A 92 7.78 7.35 -5.46
N ASP A 93 7.81 6.08 -5.88
CA ASP A 93 7.24 5.65 -7.17
C ASP A 93 5.75 6.01 -7.34
N ASN A 94 5.03 6.14 -6.22
CA ASN A 94 3.60 6.47 -6.16
C ASN A 94 3.33 7.95 -5.88
N VAL A 95 4.34 8.75 -5.48
CA VAL A 95 4.13 10.13 -5.02
C VAL A 95 5.22 11.05 -5.56
N TYR A 96 4.78 12.07 -6.28
CA TYR A 96 5.64 13.05 -6.95
C TYR A 96 5.30 14.45 -6.49
N LYS A 97 6.31 15.30 -6.40
CA LYS A 97 6.14 16.72 -6.09
C LYS A 97 6.07 17.49 -7.40
N ILE A 98 4.94 18.16 -7.65
CA ILE A 98 4.71 18.95 -8.86
C ILE A 98 4.79 20.44 -8.57
N ASN A 99 5.23 21.20 -9.57
CA ASN A 99 5.24 22.66 -9.52
C ASN A 99 3.84 23.18 -9.86
N LEU A 100 3.14 23.80 -8.90
CA LEU A 100 1.88 24.49 -9.17
C LEU A 100 2.11 26.01 -9.25
N PRO A 101 1.26 26.74 -9.99
CA PRO A 101 1.31 28.19 -10.03
C PRO A 101 1.12 28.79 -8.63
N GLY A 102 1.88 29.85 -8.32
CA GLY A 102 1.85 30.53 -7.02
C GLY A 102 2.99 30.18 -6.06
N ASN A 103 4.11 29.65 -6.57
CA ASN A 103 5.27 29.20 -5.76
C ASN A 103 4.93 28.09 -4.74
N VAL A 104 3.83 27.37 -4.93
CA VAL A 104 3.44 26.26 -4.08
C VAL A 104 3.75 24.96 -4.81
N SER A 105 4.53 24.09 -4.17
CA SER A 105 4.69 22.71 -4.61
C SER A 105 3.79 21.78 -3.83
N THR A 106 3.15 20.81 -4.47
CA THR A 106 2.31 19.82 -3.79
C THR A 106 2.72 18.40 -4.12
N SER A 107 2.66 17.50 -3.15
CA SER A 107 2.81 16.07 -3.35
C SER A 107 1.52 15.48 -3.95
N CYS A 108 1.60 14.96 -5.17
CA CYS A 108 0.50 14.32 -5.87
C CYS A 108 0.77 12.81 -6.04
N ASN A 109 -0.30 12.02 -6.00
CA ASN A 109 -0.21 10.59 -6.25
C ASN A 109 -0.06 10.32 -7.76
N VAL A 110 0.71 9.30 -8.16
CA VAL A 110 0.90 8.92 -9.57
C VAL A 110 -0.43 8.60 -10.28
N ALA A 111 -1.43 8.09 -9.55
CA ALA A 111 -2.77 7.80 -10.08
C ALA A 111 -3.58 9.07 -10.39
N ASP A 112 -3.15 10.22 -9.87
CA ASP A 112 -3.73 11.53 -10.18
C ASP A 112 -2.89 12.27 -11.23
N LEU A 113 -1.81 11.68 -11.74
CA LEU A 113 -0.95 12.26 -12.77
C LEU A 113 -1.10 11.50 -14.09
N GLN A 114 -1.07 12.23 -15.19
CA GLN A 114 -1.06 11.66 -16.53
C GLN A 114 0.15 12.22 -17.29
N PRO A 115 1.02 11.36 -17.87
CA PRO A 115 2.14 11.83 -18.68
C PRO A 115 1.68 12.76 -19.79
N TYR A 116 2.38 13.88 -19.97
CA TYR A 116 2.22 14.72 -21.15
C TYR A 116 2.93 14.02 -22.34
N PHE A 117 2.25 13.96 -23.49
CA PHE A 117 2.84 13.52 -24.75
C PHE A 117 2.75 14.70 -25.71
N ASP A 118 3.88 15.10 -26.29
CA ASP A 118 3.92 16.16 -27.28
C ASP A 118 3.31 15.62 -28.59
N PRO A 119 2.27 16.28 -29.16
CA PRO A 119 1.66 15.84 -30.41
C PRO A 119 2.61 15.85 -31.62
N GLU A 120 3.75 16.56 -31.56
CA GLU A 120 4.77 16.54 -32.63
C GLU A 120 5.78 15.39 -32.47
N GLU A 121 5.84 14.75 -31.30
CA GLU A 121 6.64 13.55 -31.10
C GLU A 121 5.93 12.34 -31.75
N PRO A 122 6.62 11.53 -32.58
CA PRO A 122 6.03 10.32 -33.12
C PRO A 122 5.56 9.42 -31.98
N LEU A 123 4.24 9.34 -31.77
CA LEU A 123 3.66 8.47 -30.76
C LEU A 123 4.22 7.05 -30.96
N PRO A 124 4.81 6.41 -29.94
CA PRO A 124 5.09 4.98 -30.04
C PRO A 124 3.75 4.30 -30.33
N SER A 125 3.67 3.67 -31.50
CA SER A 125 2.48 3.02 -32.05
C SER A 125 1.60 2.42 -30.93
N LEU A 126 0.52 3.11 -30.56
CA LEU A 126 -0.53 2.59 -29.67
C LEU A 126 -1.33 1.45 -30.32
N ARG A 127 -0.98 1.12 -31.56
CA ARG A 127 -1.52 0.03 -32.37
C ARG A 127 -0.48 -1.07 -32.56
N THR A 128 0.29 -1.39 -31.53
CA THR A 128 0.90 -2.71 -31.45
C THR A 128 -0.23 -3.72 -31.34
N LYS A 129 -0.28 -4.64 -32.31
CA LYS A 129 -1.27 -5.71 -32.36
C LYS A 129 -1.15 -6.51 -31.06
N SER A 130 -2.15 -6.43 -30.19
CA SER A 130 -2.29 -7.33 -29.05
C SER A 130 -2.78 -8.68 -29.57
N SER A 131 -1.89 -9.43 -30.19
CA SER A 131 -2.06 -10.84 -30.46
C SER A 131 -0.69 -11.47 -30.29
N ASP A 132 -0.18 -11.42 -29.07
CA ASP A 132 0.78 -12.43 -28.64
C ASP A 132 -0.06 -13.64 -28.21
N GLU A 133 -0.04 -14.66 -29.07
CA GLU A 133 -0.38 -16.02 -28.70
C GLU A 133 0.63 -16.52 -27.68
N GLY A 134 0.13 -17.05 -26.58
CA GLY A 134 0.87 -17.91 -25.64
C GLY A 134 1.85 -17.17 -24.73
N GLU A 135 1.62 -17.24 -23.41
CA GLU A 135 2.36 -18.21 -22.59
C GLU A 135 2.10 -18.04 -21.09
N ASP A 136 2.04 -19.21 -20.47
CA ASP A 136 2.36 -19.53 -19.07
C ASP A 136 1.48 -18.93 -17.98
N ASP A 137 0.44 -19.70 -17.64
CA ASP A 137 -0.23 -19.65 -16.35
C ASP A 137 0.80 -19.91 -15.25
N LYS A 138 1.47 -18.86 -14.77
CA LYS A 138 2.14 -18.92 -13.47
C LYS A 138 1.07 -19.16 -12.44
N GLN A 139 0.92 -20.45 -12.10
CA GLN A 139 -0.04 -20.99 -11.19
C GLN A 139 -0.08 -20.09 -9.94
N ALA A 140 -1.24 -19.48 -9.71
CA ALA A 140 -1.51 -18.92 -8.40
C ALA A 140 -1.22 -20.00 -7.37
N PRO A 141 -0.53 -19.74 -6.25
CA PRO A 141 -0.25 -20.77 -5.26
C PRO A 141 -1.57 -21.45 -4.88
N GLU A 142 -1.71 -22.71 -5.28
CA GLU A 142 -2.90 -23.52 -5.07
C GLU A 142 -3.02 -23.80 -3.59
N TYR A 143 -4.00 -23.19 -2.94
CA TYR A 143 -4.49 -23.68 -1.65
C TYR A 143 -6.02 -23.56 -1.60
N PRO A 144 -6.69 -24.54 -0.98
CA PRO A 144 -8.12 -24.77 -1.11
C PRO A 144 -8.95 -23.63 -0.50
N ILE A 145 -10.10 -23.38 -1.13
CA ILE A 145 -11.07 -22.31 -0.87
C ILE A 145 -11.74 -22.41 0.53
N SER A 146 -11.37 -23.39 1.37
CA SER A 146 -12.12 -23.77 2.57
C SER A 146 -11.83 -23.02 3.88
N ALA A 147 -11.16 -21.87 3.86
CA ALA A 147 -10.97 -21.05 5.08
C ALA A 147 -11.41 -19.59 4.91
N LEU A 148 -12.42 -19.36 4.09
CA LEU A 148 -13.13 -18.09 3.96
C LEU A 148 -14.34 -18.07 4.92
N ASP A 149 -14.10 -17.81 6.20
CA ASP A 149 -15.09 -17.11 7.01
C ASP A 149 -14.41 -16.21 8.03
N LEU A 150 -13.99 -15.04 7.56
CA LEU A 150 -14.00 -13.84 8.36
C LEU A 150 -14.51 -12.73 7.45
N ASN A 151 -15.79 -12.43 7.55
CA ASN A 151 -16.35 -11.16 7.10
C ASN A 151 -15.37 -10.06 7.53
N PRO A 152 -14.72 -9.32 6.61
CA PRO A 152 -13.91 -8.20 7.01
C PRO A 152 -14.84 -7.21 7.73
N PRO A 153 -14.47 -6.68 8.91
CA PRO A 153 -15.26 -5.61 9.51
C PRO A 153 -15.39 -4.51 8.46
N LYS A 154 -16.63 -4.06 8.23
CA LYS A 154 -16.93 -2.95 7.33
C LYS A 154 -16.27 -1.71 7.90
N ILE A 155 -15.01 -1.47 7.53
CA ILE A 155 -14.29 -0.25 7.89
C ILE A 155 -14.89 0.85 7.02
N SER A 156 -15.61 1.76 7.67
CA SER A 156 -16.15 2.98 7.06
C SER A 156 -15.00 3.82 6.48
N PRO A 157 -15.27 4.74 5.53
CA PRO A 157 -14.23 5.41 4.73
C PRO A 157 -13.30 6.38 5.49
N VAL A 158 -13.25 6.34 6.82
CA VAL A 158 -12.73 7.43 7.66
C VAL A 158 -11.48 7.05 8.47
N ASP A 159 -10.57 6.21 7.98
CA ASP A 159 -9.26 6.11 8.67
C ASP A 159 -8.09 5.47 7.88
N SER A 160 -8.05 5.70 6.57
CA SER A 160 -7.07 5.04 5.68
C SER A 160 -5.63 5.58 5.76
N GLY A 161 -5.36 6.58 6.61
CA GLY A 161 -4.05 7.24 6.67
C GLY A 161 -3.17 6.89 7.88
N GLN A 162 -3.74 6.51 9.02
CA GLN A 162 -2.97 6.42 10.28
C GLN A 162 -2.74 5.00 10.81
N ASN A 163 -3.37 3.99 10.22
CA ASN A 163 -3.47 2.69 10.87
C ASN A 163 -2.32 1.73 10.52
N LEU A 164 -1.67 1.87 9.35
CA LEU A 164 -0.57 0.96 8.98
C LEU A 164 0.64 1.09 9.89
N GLN A 165 0.97 2.30 10.35
CA GLN A 165 2.05 2.49 11.33
C GLN A 165 1.65 1.99 12.71
N LYS A 166 0.37 2.12 13.12
CA LYS A 166 -0.12 1.55 14.39
C LYS A 166 -0.01 0.03 14.41
N TRP A 167 -0.39 -0.67 13.33
CA TRP A 167 -0.24 -2.15 13.27
C TRP A 167 1.21 -2.60 13.23
N VAL A 168 2.08 -1.91 12.47
CA VAL A 168 3.52 -2.21 12.42
C VAL A 168 4.19 -1.95 13.78
N MET A 169 3.81 -0.87 14.48
CA MET A 169 4.29 -0.55 15.83
C MET A 169 3.79 -1.57 16.86
N VAL A 170 2.52 -1.95 16.81
CA VAL A 170 1.94 -2.99 17.69
C VAL A 170 2.62 -4.35 17.49
N GLN A 171 3.04 -4.70 16.27
CA GLN A 171 3.84 -5.91 16.03
C GLN A 171 5.30 -5.77 16.49
N SER A 172 5.91 -4.58 16.35
CA SER A 172 7.26 -4.28 16.83
C SER A 172 7.37 -4.36 18.36
N ASP A 173 6.39 -3.82 19.07
CA ASP A 173 6.40 -3.75 20.53
C ASP A 173 6.21 -5.13 21.17
N PHE A 174 5.55 -6.06 20.46
CA PHE A 174 5.39 -7.45 20.91
C PHE A 174 6.65 -8.31 20.72
N LEU A 175 7.58 -7.89 19.86
CA LEU A 175 8.84 -8.61 19.59
C LEU A 175 9.98 -8.19 20.54
N LYS A 176 9.73 -7.29 21.49
CA LYS A 176 10.73 -6.76 22.45
C LYS A 176 10.58 -7.28 23.89
N THR A 177 9.69 -8.23 24.14
CA THR A 177 9.53 -8.94 25.43
C THR A 177 9.75 -10.44 25.25
#